data_AF-A0A4Q6BXH2-F1
#
_entry.id   AF-A0A4Q6BXH2-F1
#
_cell.length_a   1.000
_cell.length_b   1.000
_cell.length_c   1.000
_cell.angle_alpha   90.00
_cell.angle_beta   90.00
_cell.angle_gamma   90.00
#
_symmetry.space_group_name_H-M   'P 1'
#
loop_
_entity.id
_entity.type
_entity.pdbx_description
1 polymer ?
#
loop_
_entity_poly.entity_id
_entity_poly.type
_entity_poly.pdbx_seq_one_letter_code
_entity_poly.pdbx_strand_id
1 'polypeptide(L)'
;KIGRIVANCLQVMGKALEPGMTTRELDQIGSKFLEFHGARSAPQLTYNFPGATCISVNEEAAHGIPGDKKLQASDLVNIDVSAEMNGYFADTGGSFIIPPESDFKDKRVLKENQVITIEPFLSTGARQVFDVGDGWTLATSKRYLTAQYEHTMVITKGRPLIMTLPA
;
A
#
# COMPACT_ATOMS: atom_id res chain seq x y z
N LYS A 1 6.17 -3.75 -18.41
CA LYS A 1 7.38 -3.25 -17.71
C LYS A 1 7.00 -2.56 -16.40
N ILE A 2 6.27 -1.43 -16.43
CA ILE A 2 5.93 -0.62 -15.24
C ILE A 2 5.31 -1.42 -14.07
N GLY A 3 4.35 -2.31 -14.32
CA GLY A 3 3.76 -3.19 -13.28
C GLY A 3 4.76 -4.05 -12.47
N ARG A 4 5.90 -4.43 -13.06
CA ARG A 4 6.97 -5.15 -12.33
C ARG A 4 7.92 -4.19 -11.60
N ILE A 5 8.00 -2.93 -12.01
CA ILE A 5 8.77 -1.91 -11.28
C ILE A 5 8.04 -1.60 -9.97
N VAL A 6 6.72 -1.34 -9.99
CA VAL A 6 5.96 -1.08 -8.76
C VAL A 6 5.91 -2.28 -7.82
N ALA A 7 5.69 -3.50 -8.33
CA ALA A 7 5.72 -4.71 -7.49
C ALA A 7 7.10 -4.95 -6.86
N ASN A 8 8.19 -4.71 -7.59
CA ASN A 8 9.53 -4.82 -7.02
C ASN A 8 9.83 -3.69 -6.03
N CYS A 9 9.33 -2.48 -6.27
CA CYS A 9 9.46 -1.33 -5.36
C CYS A 9 8.79 -1.62 -4.01
N LEU A 10 7.54 -2.06 -4.03
CA LEU A 10 6.80 -2.52 -2.85
C LEU A 10 7.56 -3.60 -2.06
N GLN A 11 8.17 -4.57 -2.75
CA GLN A 11 8.99 -5.61 -2.11
C GLN A 11 10.31 -5.08 -1.54
N VAL A 12 10.93 -4.06 -2.13
CA VAL A 12 12.15 -3.43 -1.61
C VAL A 12 11.82 -2.60 -0.36
N MET A 13 10.74 -1.81 -0.40
CA MET A 13 10.27 -1.02 0.73
C MET A 13 9.84 -1.94 1.90
N GLY A 14 9.01 -2.96 1.63
CA GLY A 14 8.56 -3.92 2.65
C GLY A 14 9.70 -4.73 3.30
N LYS A 15 10.82 -4.94 2.59
CA LYS A 15 12.05 -5.55 3.14
C LYS A 15 12.94 -4.59 3.91
N ALA A 16 12.73 -3.29 3.77
CA ALA A 16 13.47 -2.24 4.48
C ALA A 16 12.76 -1.76 5.76
N LEU A 17 11.58 -2.31 6.09
CA LEU A 17 10.83 -1.98 7.29
C LEU A 17 11.57 -2.41 8.56
N GLU A 18 11.98 -1.44 9.37
CA GLU A 18 12.60 -1.65 10.67
C GLU A 18 12.05 -0.70 11.75
N PRO A 19 11.91 -1.14 13.02
CA PRO A 19 11.56 -0.25 14.13
C PRO A 19 12.53 0.91 14.27
N GLY A 20 12.02 2.13 14.35
CA GLY A 20 12.77 3.36 14.54
C GLY A 20 12.98 4.20 13.28
N MET A 21 12.81 3.63 12.07
CA MET A 21 12.82 4.39 10.81
C MET A 21 11.55 5.26 10.69
N THR A 22 11.62 6.33 9.91
CA THR A 22 10.45 7.17 9.56
C THR A 22 9.74 6.72 8.29
N THR A 23 8.45 7.04 8.15
CA THR A 23 7.74 6.84 6.87
C THR A 23 8.35 7.68 5.74
N ARG A 24 8.95 8.84 6.04
CA ARG A 24 9.75 9.63 5.09
C ARG A 24 10.99 8.89 4.59
N GLU A 25 11.73 8.18 5.45
CA GLU A 25 12.90 7.38 5.05
C GLU A 25 12.47 6.19 4.17
N LEU A 26 11.33 5.58 4.46
CA LEU A 26 10.74 4.51 3.65
C LEU A 26 10.28 5.00 2.27
N ASP A 27 9.61 6.16 2.19
CA ASP A 27 9.23 6.79 0.91
C ASP A 27 10.44 7.17 0.06
N GLN A 28 11.54 7.63 0.68
CA GLN A 28 12.78 7.90 -0.03
C GLN A 28 13.40 6.63 -0.65
N ILE A 29 13.18 5.44 -0.08
CA ILE A 29 13.61 4.17 -0.68
C ILE A 29 12.76 3.87 -1.92
N GLY A 30 11.44 4.04 -1.83
CA GLY A 30 10.52 3.87 -2.96
C GLY A 30 10.82 4.84 -4.11
N SER A 31 10.91 6.13 -3.79
CA SER A 31 11.23 7.21 -4.72
C SER A 31 12.51 6.94 -5.53
N LYS A 32 13.63 6.64 -4.84
CA LYS A 32 14.91 6.30 -5.48
C LYS A 32 14.82 5.03 -6.34
N PHE A 33 14.02 4.03 -5.93
CA PHE A 33 13.83 2.81 -6.70
C PHE A 33 13.04 3.07 -8.00
N LEU A 34 11.99 3.91 -7.96
CA LEU A 34 11.24 4.31 -9.15
C LEU A 34 12.12 5.13 -10.12
N GLU A 35 12.83 6.14 -9.60
CA GLU A 35 13.74 6.99 -10.37
C GLU A 35 14.81 6.16 -11.11
N PHE A 36 15.48 5.25 -10.40
CA PHE A 36 16.51 4.36 -10.97
C PHE A 36 16.00 3.50 -12.14
N HIS A 37 14.71 3.13 -12.15
CA HIS A 37 14.09 2.35 -13.22
C HIS A 37 13.49 3.21 -14.35
N GLY A 38 13.58 4.54 -14.25
CA GLY A 38 12.99 5.50 -15.19
C GLY A 38 11.46 5.64 -15.05
N ALA A 39 10.92 5.39 -13.87
CA ALA A 39 9.52 5.58 -13.54
C ALA A 39 9.32 6.84 -12.67
N ARG A 40 8.12 7.42 -12.72
CA ARG A 40 7.72 8.60 -11.93
C ARG A 40 6.58 8.24 -10.98
N SER A 41 6.58 8.81 -9.77
CA SER A 41 5.45 8.68 -8.84
C SER A 41 4.15 9.17 -9.49
N ALA A 42 3.13 8.33 -9.53
CA ALA A 42 1.82 8.72 -10.05
C ALA A 42 1.06 9.66 -9.09
N PRO A 43 1.11 9.50 -7.76
CA PRO A 43 0.53 10.44 -6.82
C PRO A 43 1.09 11.87 -6.97
N GLN A 44 2.41 12.01 -7.11
CA GLN A 44 3.05 13.30 -7.35
C GLN A 44 2.64 13.89 -8.71
N LEU A 45 2.76 13.09 -9.78
CA LEU A 45 2.52 13.53 -11.16
C LEU A 45 1.06 13.92 -11.43
N THR A 46 0.10 13.26 -10.78
CA THR A 46 -1.33 13.35 -11.12
C THR A 46 -2.11 14.22 -10.14
N TYR A 47 -1.73 14.22 -8.86
CA TYR A 47 -2.51 14.84 -7.77
C TYR A 47 -1.72 15.86 -6.94
N ASN A 48 -0.43 16.07 -7.22
CA ASN A 48 0.51 16.83 -6.38
C ASN A 48 0.60 16.29 -4.93
N PHE A 49 0.46 14.97 -4.75
CA PHE A 49 0.60 14.34 -3.44
C PHE A 49 2.02 14.55 -2.88
N PRO A 50 2.20 14.83 -1.57
CA PRO A 50 3.50 15.23 -1.02
C PRO A 50 4.53 14.10 -0.84
N GLY A 51 4.13 12.84 -0.83
CA GLY A 51 5.03 11.67 -0.87
C GLY A 51 5.22 11.12 -2.28
N ALA A 52 6.22 10.27 -2.52
CA ALA A 52 6.32 9.50 -3.76
C ALA A 52 5.39 8.27 -3.77
N THR A 53 5.06 7.77 -2.58
CA THR A 53 4.25 6.59 -2.26
C THR A 53 3.29 6.90 -1.12
N CYS A 54 2.22 6.13 -0.98
CA CYS A 54 1.33 6.21 0.19
C CYS A 54 1.84 5.24 1.26
N ILE A 55 1.94 5.69 2.50
CA ILE A 55 2.43 4.88 3.63
C ILE A 55 1.50 5.10 4.83
N SER A 56 0.47 4.27 4.93
CA SER A 56 -0.50 4.29 6.02
C SER A 56 -0.02 3.39 7.16
N VAL A 57 0.15 3.94 8.36
CA VAL A 57 0.65 3.21 9.53
C VAL A 57 -0.40 3.17 10.62
N ASN A 58 -0.66 1.96 11.13
CA ASN A 58 -1.60 1.70 12.20
C ASN A 58 -2.98 2.27 11.88
N GLU A 59 -3.52 3.20 12.67
CA GLU A 59 -4.90 3.68 12.54
C GLU A 59 -5.25 4.22 11.14
N GLU A 60 -4.28 4.58 10.31
CA GLU A 60 -4.45 5.09 8.95
C GLU A 60 -4.80 3.97 7.97
N ALA A 61 -5.91 4.12 7.25
CA ALA A 61 -6.31 3.21 6.19
C ALA A 61 -5.56 3.48 4.88
N ALA A 62 -5.80 4.65 4.27
CA ALA A 62 -5.32 4.99 2.93
C ALA A 62 -4.69 6.39 2.87
N HIS A 63 -3.85 6.61 1.86
CA HIS A 63 -3.18 7.88 1.54
C HIS A 63 -2.31 8.48 2.65
N GLY A 64 -1.82 7.67 3.60
CA GLY A 64 -0.94 8.15 4.67
C GLY A 64 0.28 8.89 4.12
N ILE A 65 0.43 10.17 4.49
CA ILE A 65 1.47 11.05 3.95
C ILE A 65 2.84 10.71 4.58
N PRO A 66 3.88 10.42 3.77
CA PRO A 66 5.24 10.18 4.28
C PRO A 66 5.81 11.38 5.04
N GLY A 67 6.22 11.12 6.28
CA GLY A 67 6.59 12.15 7.25
C GLY A 67 7.48 11.61 8.36
N ASP A 68 7.60 12.38 9.44
CA ASP A 68 8.55 12.10 10.52
C ASP A 68 8.00 11.08 11.56
N LYS A 69 6.88 10.40 11.25
CA LYS A 69 6.32 9.30 12.05
C LYS A 69 7.31 8.13 12.05
N LYS A 70 7.76 7.72 13.25
CA LYS A 70 8.65 6.56 13.43
C LYS A 70 7.89 5.25 13.66
N LEU A 71 8.23 4.23 12.89
CA LEU A 71 7.67 2.88 13.00
C LEU A 71 8.14 2.15 14.28
N GLN A 72 7.32 1.27 14.82
CA GLN A 72 7.55 0.48 16.03
C GLN A 72 7.45 -1.03 15.78
N ALA A 73 7.85 -1.86 16.75
CA ALA A 73 7.49 -3.27 16.75
C ALA A 73 5.99 -3.46 17.00
N SER A 74 5.36 -4.44 16.34
CA SER A 74 3.91 -4.62 16.28
C SER A 74 3.14 -3.52 15.54
N ASP A 75 3.82 -2.56 14.91
CA ASP A 75 3.18 -1.69 13.92
C ASP A 75 2.77 -2.48 12.68
N LEU A 76 1.67 -2.01 12.11
CA LEU A 76 1.03 -2.57 10.94
C LEU A 76 1.08 -1.50 9.85
N VAL A 77 1.85 -1.77 8.80
CA VAL A 77 2.21 -0.76 7.78
C VAL A 77 1.66 -1.19 6.44
N ASN A 78 0.80 -0.36 5.84
CA ASN A 78 0.48 -0.42 4.43
C ASN A 78 1.47 0.46 3.64
N ILE A 79 1.84 -0.02 2.46
CA ILE A 79 2.65 0.69 1.47
C ILE A 79 1.90 0.57 0.14
N ASP A 80 1.55 1.69 -0.49
CA ASP A 80 0.94 1.77 -1.83
C ASP A 80 1.89 2.48 -2.80
N VAL A 81 2.11 1.85 -3.96
CA VAL A 81 3.11 2.24 -4.95
C VAL A 81 2.49 2.32 -6.35
N SER A 82 1.89 3.46 -6.66
CA SER A 82 1.45 3.82 -8.02
C SER A 82 2.51 4.63 -8.78
N ALA A 83 2.83 4.22 -10.02
CA ALA A 83 3.86 4.86 -10.84
C ALA A 83 3.57 4.85 -12.35
N GLU A 84 4.10 5.86 -13.04
CA GLU A 84 4.02 6.07 -14.49
C GLU A 84 5.38 5.82 -15.17
N MET A 85 5.35 5.25 -16.38
CA MET A 85 6.50 5.24 -17.30
C MET A 85 6.01 5.11 -18.76
N ASN A 86 6.47 6.02 -19.63
CA ASN A 86 6.17 6.09 -21.06
C ASN A 86 4.67 6.18 -21.41
N GLY A 87 3.88 6.88 -20.59
CA GLY A 87 2.43 7.02 -20.72
C GLY A 87 1.62 5.89 -20.09
N TYR A 88 2.27 4.88 -19.51
CA TYR A 88 1.61 3.74 -18.87
C TYR A 88 1.74 3.83 -17.35
N PHE A 89 0.61 3.76 -16.66
CA PHE A 89 0.50 3.67 -15.21
C PHE A 89 0.42 2.20 -14.76
N ALA A 90 0.90 1.91 -13.56
CA ALA A 90 0.57 0.70 -12.82
C ALA A 90 0.60 0.97 -11.31
N ASP A 91 -0.03 0.07 -10.56
CA ASP A 91 -0.35 0.25 -9.14
C ASP A 91 -0.19 -1.06 -8.37
N THR A 92 0.05 -1.00 -7.06
CA THR A 92 0.01 -2.12 -6.10
C THR A 92 0.25 -1.64 -4.66
N GLY A 93 -0.68 -1.95 -3.76
CA GLY A 93 -0.49 -1.92 -2.31
C GLY A 93 0.08 -3.22 -1.70
N GLY A 94 0.46 -3.17 -0.42
CA GLY A 94 0.92 -4.31 0.37
C GLY A 94 1.07 -3.96 1.84
N SER A 95 0.68 -4.87 2.75
CA SER A 95 0.85 -4.69 4.19
C SER A 95 1.88 -5.61 4.80
N PHE A 96 2.55 -5.08 5.81
CA PHE A 96 3.64 -5.71 6.49
C PHE A 96 3.42 -5.49 7.98
N ILE A 97 3.23 -6.59 8.71
CA ILE A 97 3.25 -6.59 10.16
C ILE A 97 4.71 -6.64 10.57
N ILE A 98 5.16 -5.69 11.39
CA ILE A 98 6.38 -5.90 12.17
C ILE A 98 5.93 -6.82 13.33
N PRO A 99 6.23 -8.15 13.35
CA PRO A 99 5.37 -9.21 13.96
C PRO A 99 4.87 -9.01 15.42
N PRO A 100 3.76 -9.66 15.91
CA PRO A 100 2.90 -10.76 15.35
C PRO A 100 1.33 -10.55 15.37
N GLU A 101 0.47 -11.48 14.82
CA GLU A 101 -0.92 -11.15 14.32
C GLU A 101 -2.03 -12.28 14.15
N SER A 102 -3.31 -11.98 13.71
CA SER A 102 -4.47 -12.81 13.10
C SER A 102 -5.93 -12.20 13.32
N ASP A 103 -7.15 -12.53 12.78
CA ASP A 103 -7.85 -13.24 11.63
C ASP A 103 -9.41 -12.87 11.55
N PHE A 104 -10.16 -12.93 10.41
CA PHE A 104 -11.65 -12.68 10.25
C PHE A 104 -12.31 -13.20 8.88
N LYS A 105 -13.64 -13.04 8.57
CA LYS A 105 -14.36 -13.60 7.35
C LYS A 105 -15.61 -12.86 6.73
N ASP A 106 -15.87 -13.03 5.40
CA ASP A 106 -17.08 -12.63 4.57
C ASP A 106 -17.50 -13.75 3.53
N LYS A 107 -18.57 -13.58 2.70
CA LYS A 107 -19.20 -14.62 1.83
C LYS A 107 -19.87 -14.20 0.48
N ARG A 108 -19.26 -13.40 -0.41
CA ARG A 108 -19.83 -13.02 -1.76
C ARG A 108 -19.21 -13.79 -2.95
N VAL A 109 -19.74 -13.61 -4.17
CA VAL A 109 -19.39 -14.39 -5.40
C VAL A 109 -19.00 -13.46 -6.58
N LEU A 110 -18.04 -13.89 -7.42
CA LEU A 110 -17.39 -13.12 -8.49
C LEU A 110 -17.70 -13.66 -9.90
N LYS A 111 -17.32 -12.94 -10.97
CA LYS A 111 -17.60 -13.30 -12.39
C LYS A 111 -16.34 -13.42 -13.25
N GLU A 112 -16.37 -14.25 -14.30
CA GLU A 112 -15.28 -14.37 -15.29
C GLU A 112 -15.00 -13.05 -16.03
N ASN A 113 -13.72 -12.82 -16.36
CA ASN A 113 -13.15 -11.62 -16.99
C ASN A 113 -13.30 -10.33 -16.17
N GLN A 114 -13.85 -10.41 -14.95
CA GLN A 114 -13.84 -9.31 -14.00
C GLN A 114 -12.40 -9.09 -13.52
N VAL A 115 -11.86 -7.88 -13.75
CA VAL A 115 -10.66 -7.42 -13.03
C VAL A 115 -11.13 -6.87 -11.69
N ILE A 116 -10.49 -7.30 -10.60
CA ILE A 116 -10.73 -6.76 -9.26
C ILE A 116 -9.41 -6.48 -8.57
N THR A 117 -9.42 -5.45 -7.73
CA THR A 117 -8.46 -5.30 -6.65
C THR A 117 -8.99 -6.07 -5.43
N ILE A 118 -8.13 -6.77 -4.71
CA ILE A 118 -8.39 -7.26 -3.36
C ILE A 118 -7.44 -6.51 -2.44
N GLU A 119 -7.97 -5.49 -1.77
CA GLU A 119 -7.29 -4.50 -0.92
C GLU A 119 -7.90 -4.48 0.51
N PRO A 120 -7.92 -5.60 1.26
CA PRO A 120 -8.54 -5.65 2.59
C PRO A 120 -7.87 -4.71 3.59
N PHE A 121 -8.56 -3.60 3.90
CA PHE A 121 -8.29 -2.78 5.08
C PHE A 121 -8.72 -3.52 6.35
N LEU A 122 -7.76 -4.13 7.07
CA LEU A 122 -7.96 -4.87 8.32
C LEU A 122 -7.65 -3.98 9.53
N SER A 123 -8.27 -4.18 10.71
CA SER A 123 -7.84 -3.47 11.93
C SER A 123 -7.98 -4.29 13.21
N THR A 124 -7.24 -3.90 14.26
CA THR A 124 -7.26 -4.55 15.58
C THR A 124 -8.53 -4.28 16.41
N GLY A 125 -9.52 -3.56 15.87
CA GLY A 125 -10.81 -3.36 16.54
C GLY A 125 -11.68 -2.19 16.07
N ALA A 126 -11.22 -1.39 15.11
CA ALA A 126 -12.00 -0.31 14.54
C ALA A 126 -13.06 -0.84 13.54
N ARG A 127 -14.12 -0.05 13.35
CA ARG A 127 -15.21 -0.33 12.39
C ARG A 127 -15.55 0.87 11.49
N GLN A 128 -14.87 2.00 11.69
CA GLN A 128 -15.06 3.28 11.01
C GLN A 128 -13.72 4.02 10.98
N VAL A 129 -13.53 4.82 9.94
CA VAL A 129 -12.42 5.78 9.77
C VAL A 129 -12.98 7.18 9.63
N PHE A 130 -12.14 8.18 9.89
CA PHE A 130 -12.48 9.61 9.87
C PHE A 130 -11.35 10.36 9.17
N ASP A 131 -11.69 11.42 8.43
CA ASP A 131 -10.70 12.40 7.94
C ASP A 131 -10.09 13.13 9.15
N VAL A 132 -8.75 13.22 9.20
CA VAL A 132 -8.03 13.86 10.31
C VAL A 132 -7.92 15.39 10.18
N GLY A 133 -8.39 15.96 9.07
CA GLY A 133 -8.38 17.39 8.76
C GLY A 133 -7.21 17.84 7.87
N ASP A 134 -6.42 16.90 7.31
CA ASP A 134 -5.39 17.19 6.31
C ASP A 134 -5.89 17.06 4.85
N GLY A 135 -7.11 16.53 4.66
CA GLY A 135 -7.76 16.35 3.36
C GLY A 135 -7.35 15.07 2.61
N TRP A 136 -6.58 14.17 3.23
CA TRP A 136 -6.10 12.93 2.60
C TRP A 136 -6.18 11.71 3.53
N THR A 137 -5.71 11.85 4.77
CA THR A 137 -5.48 10.74 5.69
C THR A 137 -6.78 10.32 6.37
N LEU A 138 -7.25 9.12 6.05
CA LEU A 138 -8.38 8.48 6.74
C LEU A 138 -7.85 7.62 7.90
N ALA A 139 -8.14 8.00 9.14
CA ALA A 139 -7.67 7.30 10.33
C ALA A 139 -8.81 6.78 11.23
N THR A 140 -8.57 5.68 11.94
CA THR A 140 -9.37 5.24 13.08
C THR A 140 -8.93 6.00 14.35
N SER A 141 -9.38 5.60 15.54
CA SER A 141 -8.81 6.14 16.77
C SER A 141 -7.46 5.49 17.08
N LYS A 142 -6.53 6.25 17.70
CA LYS A 142 -5.14 5.86 18.08
C LYS A 142 -5.00 4.62 19.00
N ARG A 143 -6.09 3.88 19.22
CA ARG A 143 -6.15 2.62 19.95
C ARG A 143 -6.07 1.41 19.01
N TYR A 144 -6.40 1.56 17.73
CA TYR A 144 -6.55 0.45 16.79
C TYR A 144 -5.60 0.60 15.60
N LEU A 145 -4.77 -0.42 15.38
CA LEU A 145 -3.84 -0.49 14.25
C LEU A 145 -4.59 -1.06 13.03
N THR A 146 -4.19 -0.70 11.81
CA THR A 146 -4.77 -1.19 10.56
C THR A 146 -3.70 -1.59 9.54
N ALA A 147 -4.09 -2.48 8.62
CA ALA A 147 -3.32 -2.94 7.46
C ALA A 147 -4.12 -2.72 6.19
N GLN A 148 -3.46 -2.59 5.05
CA GLN A 148 -3.98 -2.97 3.74
C GLN A 148 -2.90 -3.73 2.99
N TYR A 149 -3.20 -4.96 2.58
CA TYR A 149 -2.42 -5.70 1.59
C TYR A 149 -3.22 -5.76 0.30
N GLU A 150 -2.58 -5.61 -0.86
CA GLU A 150 -3.29 -5.57 -2.13
C GLU A 150 -2.72 -6.53 -3.18
N HIS A 151 -3.63 -7.14 -3.95
CA HIS A 151 -3.30 -7.65 -5.28
C HIS A 151 -4.39 -7.31 -6.31
N THR A 152 -3.97 -6.93 -7.52
CA THR A 152 -4.84 -6.89 -8.70
C THR A 152 -4.97 -8.30 -9.30
N MET A 153 -6.20 -8.73 -9.54
CA MET A 153 -6.55 -10.08 -9.99
C MET A 153 -7.52 -10.07 -11.17
N VAL A 154 -7.26 -10.90 -12.18
CA VAL A 154 -8.21 -11.18 -13.27
C VAL A 154 -8.94 -12.49 -12.96
N ILE A 155 -10.25 -12.43 -12.77
CA ILE A 155 -11.07 -13.62 -12.50
C ILE A 155 -11.27 -14.41 -13.80
N THR A 156 -11.12 -15.72 -13.75
CA THR A 156 -11.32 -16.64 -14.89
C THR A 156 -12.34 -17.73 -14.52
N LYS A 157 -12.76 -18.58 -15.47
CA LYS A 157 -13.48 -19.84 -15.17
C LYS A 157 -12.69 -20.83 -14.30
N GLY A 158 -11.36 -20.67 -14.18
CA GLY A 158 -10.47 -21.53 -13.42
C GLY A 158 -9.86 -20.82 -12.22
N ARG A 159 -8.53 -20.86 -12.10
CA ARG A 159 -7.81 -20.04 -11.12
C ARG A 159 -7.76 -18.58 -11.60
N PRO A 160 -7.99 -17.59 -10.71
CA PRO A 160 -7.75 -16.19 -11.07
C PRO A 160 -6.26 -15.95 -11.32
N LEU A 161 -5.95 -15.02 -12.21
CA LEU A 161 -4.58 -14.59 -12.50
C LEU A 161 -4.22 -13.45 -11.55
N ILE A 162 -3.22 -13.64 -10.70
CA ILE A 162 -2.68 -12.58 -9.84
C ILE A 162 -1.64 -11.82 -10.67
N MET A 163 -1.89 -10.52 -10.92
CA MET A 163 -1.10 -9.72 -11.85
C MET A 163 0.11 -9.04 -11.17
N THR A 164 0.08 -8.96 -9.85
CA THR A 164 1.01 -8.22 -8.97
C THR A 164 1.97 -9.11 -8.18
N LEU A 165 2.12 -10.40 -8.56
CA LEU A 165 3.13 -11.26 -7.93
C LEU A 165 4.55 -10.77 -8.25
N PRO A 166 5.46 -10.78 -7.25
CA PRO A 166 6.88 -10.49 -7.49
C PRO A 166 7.56 -11.60 -8.31
N ALA A 167 8.78 -11.31 -8.78
CA ALA A 167 9.62 -12.21 -9.56
C ALA A 167 10.75 -12.82 -8.71
#